data_AF-A0A8H4KL48-F1
#
_entry.id   AF-A0A8H4KL48-F1
#
_cell.length_a   1.000
_cell.length_b   1.000
_cell.length_c   1.000
_cell.angle_alpha   90.00
_cell.angle_beta   90.00
_cell.angle_gamma   90.00
#
_symmetry.space_group_name_H-M   'P 1'
#
loop_
_entity.id
_entity.type
_entity.pdbx_description
1 polymer ?
#
loop_
_entity_poly.entity_id
_entity_poly.type
_entity_poly.pdbx_seq_one_letter_code
_entity_poly.pdbx_strand_id
1 'polypeptide(L)'
;MSWFQKQFALSPQSRGSYLITDQVVSSLPEIRDYKVGLLNLFVQHTSCALSLNENWDSDVREDMSDALDRIAPAEGPKGEALYRHDAEGPDDMPAHIKSALIGASVTIPIKDGKLVNANRT
;
A
#
# COMPACT_ATOMS: atom_id res chain seq x y z
N MET A 1 -28.74 4.97 -5.59
CA MET A 1 -27.42 4.31 -5.72
C MET A 1 -26.40 5.28 -5.17
N SER A 2 -25.83 4.99 -4.01
CA SER A 2 -24.87 5.89 -3.38
C SER A 2 -23.47 5.45 -3.78
N TRP A 3 -22.79 6.26 -4.59
CA TRP A 3 -21.34 6.21 -4.72
C TRP A 3 -20.80 7.32 -3.83
N PHE A 4 -19.79 7.02 -3.02
CA PHE A 4 -19.12 8.00 -2.19
C PHE A 4 -17.65 8.04 -2.55
N GLN A 5 -17.10 9.25 -2.67
CA GLN A 5 -15.69 9.47 -2.95
C GLN A 5 -15.15 10.49 -1.96
N LYS A 6 -13.99 10.18 -1.38
CA LYS A 6 -13.28 11.05 -0.44
C LYS A 6 -11.79 10.92 -0.66
N GLN A 7 -11.12 12.06 -0.60
CA GLN A 7 -9.67 12.14 -0.56
C GLN A 7 -9.24 12.46 0.88
N PHE A 8 -8.22 11.77 1.35
CA PHE A 8 -7.57 12.02 2.64
C PHE A 8 -6.08 11.74 2.50
N ALA A 9 -5.29 12.32 3.40
CA ALA A 9 -3.85 12.14 3.43
C ALA A 9 -3.47 11.21 4.59
N LEU A 10 -2.45 10.41 4.38
CA LEU A 10 -1.76 9.67 5.45
C LEU A 10 -0.55 10.48 5.91
N SER A 11 -0.14 10.28 7.16
CA SER A 11 1.11 10.88 7.65
C SER A 11 2.29 10.36 6.82
N PRO A 12 3.27 11.22 6.47
CA PRO A 12 4.49 10.79 5.81
C PRO A 12 5.19 9.71 6.63
N GLN A 13 5.73 8.72 5.95
CA GLN A 13 6.52 7.65 6.55
C GLN A 13 7.90 7.62 5.89
N SER A 14 8.90 7.10 6.60
CA SER A 14 10.14 6.67 5.96
C SER A 14 9.87 5.50 5.01
N ARG A 15 10.89 5.06 4.29
CA ARG A 15 10.83 3.82 3.53
C ARG A 15 10.46 2.65 4.44
N GLY A 16 9.51 1.82 4.00
CA GLY A 16 9.07 0.62 4.72
C GLY A 16 7.64 0.21 4.37
N SER A 17 7.16 -0.83 5.06
CA SER A 17 5.79 -1.34 4.94
C SER A 17 4.98 -1.01 6.19
N TYR A 18 3.85 -0.32 6.03
CA TYR A 18 3.06 0.21 7.14
C TYR A 18 1.62 -0.29 7.13
N LEU A 19 1.09 -0.55 8.31
CA LEU A 19 -0.34 -0.82 8.48
C LEU A 19 -1.12 0.48 8.45
N ILE A 20 -2.06 0.58 7.52
CA ILE A 20 -2.89 1.78 7.34
C ILE A 20 -4.39 1.51 7.55
N THR A 21 -4.78 0.28 7.87
CA THR A 21 -6.19 -0.14 7.97
C THR A 21 -7.00 0.77 8.90
N ASP A 22 -6.49 1.04 10.10
CA ASP A 22 -7.22 1.86 11.09
C ASP A 22 -7.36 3.32 10.62
N GLN A 23 -6.32 3.87 9.98
CA GLN A 23 -6.34 5.22 9.42
C GLN A 23 -7.34 5.33 8.25
N VAL A 24 -7.42 4.30 7.41
CA VAL A 24 -8.40 4.23 6.31
C VAL A 24 -9.82 4.17 6.87
N VAL A 25 -10.08 3.28 7.84
CA VAL A 25 -11.41 3.11 8.44
C VAL A 25 -11.84 4.37 9.22
N SER A 26 -10.93 5.02 9.95
CA SER A 26 -11.23 6.27 10.64
C SER A 26 -11.52 7.42 9.67
N SER A 27 -10.89 7.41 8.50
CA SER A 27 -11.08 8.42 7.45
C SER A 27 -12.36 8.24 6.65
N LEU A 28 -12.97 7.04 6.69
CA LEU A 28 -14.14 6.65 5.90
C LEU A 28 -15.32 6.18 6.78
N PRO A 29 -15.84 7.03 7.70
CA PRO A 29 -16.99 6.67 8.53
C PRO A 29 -18.26 6.31 7.71
N GLU A 30 -18.35 6.81 6.48
CA GLU A 30 -19.46 6.61 5.54
C GLU A 30 -19.60 5.13 5.13
N ILE A 31 -18.57 4.29 5.32
CA ILE A 31 -18.65 2.83 5.11
C ILE A 31 -19.82 2.23 5.91
N ARG A 32 -20.15 2.80 7.08
CA ARG A 32 -21.24 2.32 7.95
C ARG A 32 -22.63 2.38 7.31
N ASP A 33 -22.80 3.21 6.29
CA ASP A 33 -24.08 3.38 5.59
C ASP A 33 -24.31 2.31 4.51
N TYR A 34 -23.31 1.47 4.22
CA TYR A 34 -23.36 0.45 3.18
C TYR A 34 -23.64 -0.94 3.75
N LYS A 35 -24.78 -1.54 3.35
CA LYS A 35 -25.05 -2.96 3.61
C LYS A 35 -24.18 -3.88 2.75
N VAL A 36 -24.01 -3.54 1.46
CA VAL A 36 -23.14 -4.23 0.50
C VAL A 36 -22.51 -3.17 -0.40
N GLY A 37 -21.21 -3.27 -0.65
CA GLY A 37 -20.50 -2.33 -1.51
C GLY A 37 -19.07 -2.78 -1.85
N LEU A 38 -18.34 -1.91 -2.53
CA LEU A 38 -16.91 -2.06 -2.83
C LEU A 38 -16.20 -0.78 -2.44
N LEU A 39 -15.14 -0.90 -1.65
CA LEU A 39 -14.15 0.15 -1.45
C LEU A 39 -13.05 -0.03 -2.49
N ASN A 40 -12.86 0.94 -3.37
CA ASN A 40 -11.64 1.06 -4.15
C ASN A 40 -10.76 2.13 -3.51
N LEU A 41 -9.59 1.73 -3.01
CA LEU A 41 -8.58 2.65 -2.49
C LEU A 41 -7.49 2.81 -3.54
N PHE A 42 -7.18 4.05 -3.92
CA PHE A 42 -6.16 4.40 -4.91
C PHE A 42 -5.19 5.40 -4.30
N VAL A 43 -3.89 5.10 -4.34
CA VAL A 43 -2.84 6.03 -3.93
C VAL A 43 -2.45 6.93 -5.10
N GLN A 44 -2.44 8.23 -4.87
CA GLN A 44 -2.06 9.25 -5.87
C GLN A 44 -0.54 9.51 -5.81
N HIS A 45 0.26 8.45 -5.87
CA HIS A 45 1.72 8.52 -5.83
C HIS A 45 2.33 7.43 -6.73
N THR A 46 3.45 7.72 -7.36
CA THR A 46 4.08 6.83 -8.34
C THR A 46 5.14 5.91 -7.72
N SER A 47 5.66 6.26 -6.55
CA SER A 47 6.65 5.48 -5.78
C SER A 47 6.09 4.91 -4.47
N CYS A 48 4.76 4.84 -4.32
CA CYS A 48 4.08 4.18 -3.20
C CYS A 48 3.00 3.23 -3.73
N ALA A 49 2.76 2.14 -3.02
CA ALA A 49 1.86 1.07 -3.43
C ALA A 49 0.91 0.67 -2.30
N LEU A 50 -0.18 -0.02 -2.65
CA LEU A 50 -1.15 -0.57 -1.71
C LEU A 50 -1.20 -2.08 -1.83
N SER A 51 -1.09 -2.80 -0.71
CA SER A 51 -1.21 -4.26 -0.68
C SER A 51 -2.21 -4.71 0.38
N LEU A 52 -2.82 -5.87 0.15
CA LEU A 52 -3.58 -6.62 1.14
C LEU A 52 -2.76 -7.85 1.52
N ASN A 53 -2.42 -7.98 2.79
CA ASN A 53 -1.60 -9.08 3.28
C ASN A 53 -1.97 -9.44 4.73
N GLU A 54 -1.35 -10.51 5.25
CA GLU A 54 -1.46 -10.92 6.63
C GLU A 54 -0.89 -9.86 7.60
N ASN A 55 -1.53 -9.73 8.75
CA ASN A 55 -1.12 -8.81 9.82
C ASN A 55 -1.08 -9.50 11.21
N TRP A 56 -1.00 -10.82 11.24
CA TRP A 56 -0.88 -11.54 12.50
C TRP A 56 0.57 -11.53 13.01
N ASP A 57 1.52 -11.80 12.11
CA ASP A 57 2.95 -11.80 12.39
C ASP A 57 3.60 -10.52 11.84
N SER A 58 4.45 -9.88 12.65
CA SER A 58 5.26 -8.74 12.19
C SER A 58 6.25 -9.13 11.12
N ASP A 59 6.74 -10.38 11.14
CA ASP A 59 7.75 -10.89 10.22
C ASP A 59 7.26 -10.84 8.77
N VAL A 60 5.95 -10.99 8.52
CA VAL A 60 5.37 -10.83 7.18
C VAL A 60 5.68 -9.46 6.57
N ARG A 61 5.66 -8.38 7.37
CA ARG A 61 5.96 -7.03 6.86
C ARG A 61 7.44 -6.84 6.59
N GLU A 62 8.29 -7.38 7.46
CA GLU A 62 9.74 -7.33 7.30
C GLU A 62 10.14 -8.16 6.08
N ASP A 63 9.72 -9.42 5.99
CA ASP A 63 10.00 -10.33 4.87
C ASP A 63 9.51 -9.79 3.52
N MET A 64 8.34 -9.15 3.49
CA MET A 64 7.86 -8.49 2.27
C MET A 64 8.77 -7.33 1.86
N SER A 65 9.20 -6.51 2.82
CA SER A 65 10.11 -5.39 2.55
C SER A 65 11.46 -5.91 2.04
N ASP A 66 11.99 -6.92 2.72
CA ASP A 66 13.20 -7.66 2.38
C ASP A 66 13.14 -8.30 0.98
N ALA A 67 12.01 -8.92 0.63
CA ALA A 67 11.80 -9.52 -0.69
C ALA A 67 11.75 -8.46 -1.78
N LEU A 68 11.05 -7.35 -1.56
CA LEU A 68 11.00 -6.23 -2.50
C LEU A 68 12.37 -5.59 -2.71
N ASP A 69 13.19 -5.51 -1.66
CA ASP A 69 14.55 -5.01 -1.74
C ASP A 69 15.48 -5.92 -2.54
N ARG A 70 15.23 -7.24 -2.52
CA ARG A 70 15.94 -8.20 -3.39
C ARG A 70 15.45 -8.15 -4.83
N ILE A 71 14.17 -7.87 -5.06
CA ILE A 71 13.56 -7.78 -6.40
C ILE A 71 13.98 -6.48 -7.11
N ALA A 72 13.99 -5.36 -6.38
CA ALA A 72 14.35 -4.04 -6.87
C ALA A 72 15.36 -3.40 -5.91
N PRO A 73 16.62 -3.85 -5.94
CA PRO A 73 17.69 -3.32 -5.09
C PRO A 73 18.07 -1.90 -5.51
N ALA A 74 18.50 -1.08 -4.55
CA ALA A 74 18.93 0.30 -4.81
C ALA A 74 20.29 0.38 -5.53
N GLU A 75 21.17 -0.59 -5.26
CA GLU A 75 22.52 -0.64 -5.81
C GLU A 75 22.94 -2.08 -6.10
N GLY A 76 23.95 -2.23 -6.94
CA GLY A 76 24.54 -3.52 -7.26
C GLY A 76 25.43 -4.06 -6.13
N PRO A 77 25.94 -5.30 -6.25
CA PRO A 77 26.72 -5.96 -5.20
C PRO A 77 28.00 -5.23 -4.78
N LYS A 78 28.49 -4.28 -5.58
CA LYS A 78 29.68 -3.47 -5.28
C LYS A 78 29.34 -1.98 -5.06
N GLY A 79 28.06 -1.65 -4.85
CA GLY A 79 27.59 -0.28 -4.69
C GLY A 79 27.45 0.48 -6.01
N GLU A 80 27.45 -0.21 -7.15
CA GLU A 80 27.25 0.43 -8.45
C GLU A 80 25.78 0.79 -8.71
N ALA A 81 25.54 1.91 -9.40
CA ALA A 81 24.20 2.30 -9.79
C ALA A 81 23.60 1.29 -10.79
N LEU A 82 22.38 0.82 -10.51
CA LEU A 82 21.66 -0.15 -11.36
C LEU A 82 20.74 0.51 -12.39
N TYR A 83 20.24 1.72 -12.08
CA TYR A 83 19.23 2.39 -12.88
C TYR A 83 19.72 3.74 -13.39
N ARG A 84 19.10 4.19 -14.49
CA ARG A 84 19.38 5.51 -15.08
C ARG A 84 18.58 6.64 -14.44
N HIS A 85 17.55 6.31 -13.67
CA HIS A 85 16.68 7.29 -13.02
C HIS A 85 17.05 7.35 -11.54
N ASP A 86 17.70 8.44 -11.15
CA ASP A 86 18.24 8.67 -9.81
C ASP A 86 18.10 10.16 -9.41
N ALA A 87 17.17 10.87 -10.05
CA ALA A 87 17.01 12.31 -9.89
C ALA A 87 16.66 12.69 -8.44
N GLU A 88 15.95 11.80 -7.73
CA GLU A 88 15.57 11.96 -6.32
C GLU A 88 16.46 11.14 -5.36
N GLY A 89 17.55 10.56 -5.87
CA GLY A 89 18.52 9.75 -5.12
C GLY A 89 18.48 8.26 -5.47
N PRO A 90 19.30 7.44 -4.78
CA PRO A 90 19.49 6.03 -5.14
C PRO A 90 18.26 5.13 -4.91
N ASP A 91 17.27 5.57 -4.13
CA ASP A 91 16.03 4.82 -3.85
C ASP A 91 14.86 5.19 -4.79
N ASP A 92 15.05 6.17 -5.68
CA ASP A 92 14.04 6.71 -6.58
C ASP A 92 13.46 5.63 -7.52
N MET A 93 14.26 5.13 -8.46
CA MET A 93 13.82 4.05 -9.36
C MET A 93 13.41 2.75 -8.64
N PRO A 94 14.12 2.26 -7.60
CA PRO A 94 13.64 1.13 -6.81
C PRO A 94 12.20 1.30 -6.32
N ALA A 95 11.85 2.46 -5.76
CA ALA A 95 10.51 2.72 -5.26
C ALA A 95 9.46 2.71 -6.38
N HIS A 96 9.79 3.25 -7.56
CA HIS A 96 8.94 3.16 -8.76
C HIS A 96 8.72 1.71 -9.23
N ILE A 97 9.77 0.87 -9.25
CA ILE A 97 9.64 -0.55 -9.63
C ILE A 97 8.75 -1.29 -8.64
N LYS A 98 8.99 -1.14 -7.33
CA LYS A 98 8.19 -1.78 -6.28
C LYS A 98 6.73 -1.35 -6.37
N SER A 99 6.48 -0.06 -6.57
CA SER A 99 5.15 0.51 -6.79
C SER A 99 4.45 -0.10 -8.01
N ALA A 100 5.14 -0.20 -9.14
CA ALA A 100 4.59 -0.78 -10.36
C ALA A 100 4.28 -2.29 -10.23
N LEU A 101 5.07 -3.03 -9.45
CA LEU A 101 4.86 -4.46 -9.20
C LEU A 101 3.67 -4.74 -8.27
N ILE A 102 3.52 -3.95 -7.20
CA ILE A 102 2.45 -4.13 -6.21
C ILE A 102 1.12 -3.53 -6.71
N GLY A 103 1.19 -2.33 -7.30
CA GLY A 103 0.04 -1.59 -7.78
C GLY A 103 -0.40 -0.45 -6.86
N ALA A 104 -1.00 0.56 -7.48
CA ALA A 104 -1.47 1.77 -6.80
C ALA A 104 -2.89 1.66 -6.23
N SER A 105 -3.57 0.51 -6.39
CA SER A 105 -4.93 0.33 -5.87
C SER A 105 -5.20 -1.05 -5.30
N VAL A 106 -6.12 -1.07 -4.33
CA VAL A 106 -6.74 -2.29 -3.82
C VAL A 106 -8.26 -2.11 -3.82
N THR A 107 -8.97 -3.19 -4.11
CA THR A 107 -10.44 -3.24 -4.03
C THR A 107 -10.85 -4.21 -2.93
N ILE A 108 -11.66 -3.73 -1.98
CA ILE A 108 -12.07 -4.46 -0.78
C ILE A 108 -13.60 -4.49 -0.71
N PRO A 109 -14.23 -5.67 -0.53
CA PRO A 109 -15.68 -5.75 -0.33
C PRO A 109 -16.13 -5.06 0.97
N ILE A 110 -17.29 -4.41 0.92
CA ILE A 110 -18.00 -3.88 2.09
C ILE A 110 -19.20 -4.77 2.37
N LYS A 111 -19.36 -5.19 3.63
CA LYS A 111 -20.51 -5.94 4.12
C LYS A 111 -20.92 -5.41 5.50
N ASP A 112 -22.21 -5.12 5.67
CA ASP A 112 -22.84 -4.71 6.93
C ASP A 112 -22.06 -3.60 7.66
N GLY A 113 -21.71 -2.54 6.91
CA GLY A 113 -21.00 -1.38 7.43
C GLY A 113 -19.52 -1.60 7.74
N LYS A 114 -18.91 -2.68 7.24
CA LYS A 114 -17.52 -3.06 7.52
C LYS A 114 -16.78 -3.52 6.26
N LEU A 115 -15.46 -3.32 6.26
CA LEU A 115 -14.57 -3.95 5.28
C LEU A 115 -14.49 -5.45 5.56
N VAL A 116 -14.63 -6.26 4.52
CA VAL A 116 -14.39 -7.70 4.59
C VAL A 116 -12.88 -7.91 4.50
N ASN A 117 -12.26 -8.39 5.58
CA ASN A 117 -10.84 -8.74 5.61
C ASN A 117 -10.65 -10.18 6.10
N ALA A 118 -9.48 -10.75 5.80
CA ALA A 118 -9.15 -12.15 6.05
C ALA A 118 -9.12 -12.53 7.55
N ASN A 119 -9.13 -11.57 8.48
CA ASN A 119 -9.04 -11.80 9.92
C ASN A 119 -10.38 -12.17 10.58
N ARG A 120 -11.47 -12.33 9.82
CA ARG A 120 -12.81 -12.61 10.35
C ARG A 120 -13.65 -13.53 9.46
N THR A 121 -13.12 -14.72 9.13
CA THR A 121 -13.98 -15.88 8.80
C THR A 121 -14.49 -16.54 10.06
#